data_AF-A0A5R8YQY0-F1
#
_entry.id   AF-A0A5R8YQY0-F1
#
_cell.length_a   1.000
_cell.length_b   1.000
_cell.length_c   1.000
_cell.angle_alpha   90.00
_cell.angle_beta   90.00
_cell.angle_gamma   90.00
#
_symmetry.space_group_name_H-M   'P 1'
#
loop_
_entity.id
_entity.type
_entity.pdbx_description
1 polymer ?
#
loop_
_entity_poly.entity_id
_entity_poly.type
_entity_poly.pdbx_seq_one_letter_code
_entity_poly.pdbx_strand_id
1 'polypeptide(L)'
;MRKLMLLAALAAPLAQAENLDVAAHSMLRLPNNAASVHLEHVRVANSATLLLPATLTELKIDRLELGRDARIAIAPAGQDLRIAAASAYLGEGSEISAPGASGTFERPARPGRNLDLRFDRLDAERLSIDARGGAGAPGYAGLDGGNGKPGGCTWGQASRGANGDNGGNGHDGAPGGRVRLAVPEGFAQERIVVRLEGGAAGKPGAAGKAGKGGVSKGCLVYRTDAGANGRPGVEGAAGLVGASGELILQRL
;
A
#
# COMPACT_ATOMS: atom_id res chain seq x y z
N MET A 1 -1.14 -65.24 -31.53
CA MET A 1 -1.34 -63.78 -31.71
C MET A 1 -2.27 -63.23 -30.62
N ARG A 2 -1.78 -63.17 -29.37
CA ARG A 2 -2.49 -62.67 -28.19
C ARG A 2 -1.39 -62.42 -27.15
N LYS A 3 -0.97 -61.17 -26.91
CA LYS A 3 -0.25 -60.71 -25.70
C LYS A 3 0.37 -59.30 -25.73
N LEU A 4 0.26 -58.52 -26.81
CA LEU A 4 1.00 -57.24 -26.91
C LEU A 4 0.15 -55.96 -26.93
N MET A 5 -1.11 -56.00 -26.48
CA MET A 5 -1.99 -54.81 -26.45
C MET A 5 -2.23 -54.20 -25.05
N LEU A 6 -1.39 -54.47 -24.05
CA LEU A 6 -1.60 -54.00 -22.67
C LEU A 6 -0.58 -52.99 -22.13
N LEU A 7 0.28 -52.40 -22.97
CA LEU A 7 1.34 -51.50 -22.52
C LEU A 7 1.19 -50.02 -22.93
N ALA A 8 0.05 -49.61 -23.48
CA ALA A 8 -0.15 -48.23 -23.96
C ALA A 8 -0.99 -47.32 -23.03
N ALA A 9 -1.25 -47.73 -21.78
CA ALA A 9 -2.16 -47.00 -20.87
C ALA A 9 -1.48 -46.21 -19.74
N LEU A 10 -0.15 -46.05 -19.74
CA LEU A 10 0.60 -45.44 -18.61
C LEU A 10 1.19 -44.04 -18.88
N ALA A 11 0.76 -43.34 -19.93
CA ALA A 11 1.16 -41.97 -20.20
C ALA A 11 -0.05 -41.02 -20.18
N ALA A 12 -0.86 -41.08 -19.12
CA ALA A 12 -1.72 -39.95 -18.79
C ALA A 12 -0.88 -38.98 -17.94
N PRO A 13 -0.54 -37.78 -18.43
CA PRO A 13 -0.11 -36.73 -17.51
C PRO A 13 -1.27 -36.52 -16.55
N LEU A 14 -1.05 -36.81 -15.27
CA LEU A 14 -1.92 -36.37 -14.19
C LEU A 14 -1.96 -34.84 -14.28
N ALA A 15 -2.98 -34.30 -14.94
CA ALA A 15 -3.42 -32.94 -14.73
C ALA A 15 -3.73 -32.86 -13.22
N GLN A 16 -2.80 -32.30 -12.46
CA GLN A 16 -3.00 -31.97 -11.06
C GLN A 16 -4.11 -30.91 -11.05
N ALA A 17 -5.33 -31.35 -10.79
CA ALA A 17 -6.45 -30.49 -10.45
C ALA A 17 -6.10 -29.78 -9.13
N GLU A 18 -5.45 -28.63 -9.21
CA GLU A 18 -5.10 -27.84 -8.03
C GLU A 18 -6.37 -27.13 -7.51
N ASN A 19 -7.05 -27.79 -6.59
CA ASN A 19 -8.09 -27.19 -5.76
C ASN A 19 -7.44 -26.44 -4.60
N LEU A 20 -7.89 -25.22 -4.36
CA LEU A 20 -7.38 -24.35 -3.31
C LEU A 20 -8.51 -23.95 -2.37
N ASP A 21 -8.50 -24.50 -1.15
CA ASP A 21 -9.44 -24.14 -0.10
C ASP A 21 -8.74 -23.34 1.00
N VAL A 22 -9.29 -22.15 1.30
CA VAL A 22 -8.86 -21.31 2.44
C VAL A 22 -9.94 -21.41 3.52
N ALA A 23 -9.55 -21.91 4.70
CA ALA A 23 -10.46 -22.08 5.82
C ALA A 23 -11.01 -20.75 6.36
N ALA A 24 -12.19 -20.78 6.98
CA ALA A 24 -12.83 -19.58 7.52
C ALA A 24 -11.94 -18.88 8.57
N HIS A 25 -11.98 -17.56 8.59
CA HIS A 25 -11.15 -16.72 9.48
C HIS A 25 -9.64 -16.98 9.40
N SER A 26 -9.16 -17.55 8.29
CA SER A 26 -7.75 -17.88 8.08
C SER A 26 -7.17 -17.11 6.90
N MET A 27 -5.84 -17.12 6.80
CA MET A 27 -5.11 -16.54 5.67
C MET A 27 -4.27 -17.62 5.00
N LEU A 28 -4.37 -17.72 3.68
CA LEU A 28 -3.48 -18.53 2.86
C LEU A 28 -2.73 -17.64 1.88
N ARG A 29 -1.41 -17.81 1.81
CA ARG A 29 -0.56 -17.12 0.83
C ARG A 29 -0.21 -18.06 -0.30
N LEU A 30 -0.45 -17.64 -1.55
CA LEU A 30 0.02 -18.40 -2.70
C LEU A 30 1.56 -18.45 -2.74
N PRO A 31 2.13 -19.58 -3.16
CA PRO A 31 3.57 -19.71 -3.37
C PRO A 31 4.15 -18.60 -4.28
N ASN A 32 5.33 -18.10 -3.93
CA ASN A 32 5.96 -16.94 -4.59
C ASN A 32 6.85 -17.31 -5.80
N ASN A 33 6.81 -18.56 -6.24
CA ASN A 33 7.73 -19.15 -7.22
C ASN A 33 7.17 -19.21 -8.65
N ALA A 34 5.88 -18.91 -8.85
CA ALA A 34 5.23 -18.94 -10.16
C ALA A 34 4.68 -17.57 -10.55
N ALA A 35 4.92 -17.16 -11.79
CA ALA A 35 4.36 -15.94 -12.36
C ALA A 35 2.94 -16.15 -12.93
N SER A 36 2.62 -17.35 -13.40
CA SER A 36 1.29 -17.72 -13.89
C SER A 36 0.82 -18.95 -13.12
N VAL A 37 -0.40 -18.90 -12.61
CA VAL A 37 -1.03 -19.99 -11.84
C VAL A 37 -2.40 -20.26 -12.42
N HIS A 38 -2.72 -21.55 -12.59
CA HIS A 38 -4.04 -22.00 -13.01
C HIS A 38 -4.62 -22.93 -11.96
N LEU A 39 -5.81 -22.63 -11.47
CA LEU A 39 -6.51 -23.39 -10.44
C LEU A 39 -7.89 -23.76 -10.97
N GLU A 40 -8.29 -25.01 -10.80
CA GLU A 40 -9.62 -25.45 -11.22
C GLU A 40 -10.69 -24.87 -10.28
N HIS A 41 -10.42 -24.88 -8.98
CA HIS A 41 -11.36 -24.39 -7.98
C HIS A 41 -10.62 -23.64 -6.87
N VAL A 42 -11.04 -22.41 -6.63
CA VAL A 42 -10.60 -21.60 -5.52
C VAL A 42 -11.79 -21.30 -4.62
N ARG A 43 -11.75 -21.79 -3.39
CA ARG A 43 -12.72 -21.45 -2.35
C ARG A 43 -12.04 -20.69 -1.23
N VAL A 44 -12.49 -19.47 -1.01
CA VAL A 44 -12.08 -18.65 0.13
C VAL A 44 -13.28 -18.56 1.06
N ALA A 45 -13.24 -19.27 2.19
CA ALA A 45 -14.36 -19.32 3.12
C ALA A 45 -14.64 -17.95 3.78
N ASN A 46 -15.70 -17.89 4.59
CA ASN A 46 -16.15 -16.64 5.22
C ASN A 46 -15.03 -15.98 6.04
N SER A 47 -14.88 -14.68 5.85
CA SER A 47 -13.87 -13.83 6.49
C SER A 47 -12.43 -14.35 6.33
N ALA A 48 -12.17 -15.19 5.33
CA ALA A 48 -10.84 -15.69 5.02
C ALA A 48 -10.14 -14.79 4.00
N THR A 49 -8.81 -14.89 3.93
CA THR A 49 -8.01 -14.08 3.01
C THR A 49 -7.07 -14.96 2.18
N LEU A 50 -7.19 -14.86 0.86
CA LEU A 50 -6.20 -15.39 -0.10
C LEU A 50 -5.22 -14.28 -0.47
N LEU A 51 -3.95 -14.45 -0.13
CA LEU A 51 -2.88 -13.48 -0.44
C LEU A 51 -2.12 -13.89 -1.71
N LEU A 52 -2.22 -13.07 -2.75
CA LEU A 52 -1.49 -13.21 -4.01
C LEU A 52 -0.13 -12.49 -3.92
N PRO A 53 0.98 -13.15 -4.23
CA PRO A 53 2.31 -12.56 -4.14
C PRO A 53 2.56 -11.51 -5.24
N ALA A 54 3.56 -10.67 -5.02
CA ALA A 54 3.93 -9.62 -5.97
C ALA A 54 4.43 -10.20 -7.31
N THR A 55 5.07 -11.37 -7.30
CA THR A 55 5.63 -12.02 -8.50
C THR A 55 4.58 -12.57 -9.46
N LEU A 56 3.36 -12.84 -8.98
CA LEU A 56 2.28 -13.37 -9.80
C LEU A 56 1.81 -12.31 -10.79
N THR A 57 1.80 -12.60 -12.08
CA THR A 57 1.30 -11.75 -13.18
C THR A 57 0.00 -12.27 -13.79
N GLU A 58 -0.29 -13.56 -13.64
CA GLU A 58 -1.51 -14.17 -14.18
C GLU A 58 -2.09 -15.23 -13.22
N LEU A 59 -3.41 -15.16 -13.00
CA LEU A 59 -4.18 -16.13 -12.25
C LEU A 59 -5.42 -16.53 -13.07
N LYS A 60 -5.50 -17.80 -13.46
CA LYS A 60 -6.65 -18.37 -14.15
C LYS A 60 -7.39 -19.31 -13.23
N ILE A 61 -8.70 -19.11 -13.09
CA ILE A 61 -9.54 -19.87 -12.17
C ILE A 61 -10.75 -20.40 -12.94
N ASP A 62 -11.04 -21.69 -12.89
CA ASP A 62 -12.28 -22.18 -13.54
C ASP A 62 -13.51 -21.88 -12.66
N ARG A 63 -13.38 -22.06 -11.35
CA ARG A 63 -14.40 -21.73 -10.35
C ARG A 63 -13.82 -20.95 -9.18
N LEU A 64 -14.31 -19.74 -8.96
CA LEU A 64 -13.98 -18.89 -7.82
C LEU A 64 -15.19 -18.78 -6.89
N GLU A 65 -15.03 -19.17 -5.63
CA GLU A 65 -16.03 -19.02 -4.58
C GLU A 65 -15.44 -18.16 -3.46
N LEU A 66 -15.92 -16.91 -3.33
CA LEU A 66 -15.64 -16.07 -2.18
C LEU A 66 -16.83 -16.12 -1.23
N GLY A 67 -16.59 -16.50 0.03
CA GLY A 67 -17.57 -16.44 1.10
C GLY A 67 -17.91 -15.01 1.53
N ARG A 68 -18.75 -14.89 2.55
CA ARG A 68 -19.08 -13.60 3.17
C ARG A 68 -17.82 -12.95 3.75
N ASP A 69 -17.60 -11.68 3.46
CA ASP A 69 -16.43 -10.90 3.90
C ASP A 69 -15.06 -11.52 3.52
N ALA A 70 -15.04 -12.44 2.56
CA ALA A 70 -13.82 -13.08 2.07
C ALA A 70 -13.01 -12.12 1.20
N ARG A 71 -11.68 -12.24 1.24
CA ARG A 71 -10.78 -11.27 0.58
C ARG A 71 -9.77 -11.97 -0.31
N ILE A 72 -9.55 -11.41 -1.49
CA ILE A 72 -8.33 -11.66 -2.27
C ILE A 72 -7.42 -10.45 -2.08
N ALA A 73 -6.39 -10.60 -1.25
CA ALA A 73 -5.40 -9.55 -1.03
C ALA A 73 -4.23 -9.73 -2.01
N ILE A 74 -3.82 -8.66 -2.69
CA ILE A 74 -2.78 -8.68 -3.71
C ILE A 74 -1.62 -7.83 -3.23
N ALA A 75 -0.43 -8.43 -3.16
CA ALA A 75 0.75 -7.70 -2.73
C ALA A 75 1.11 -6.58 -3.74
N PRO A 76 1.54 -5.39 -3.26
CA PRO A 76 1.93 -4.28 -4.13
C PRO A 76 3.08 -4.65 -5.07
N ALA A 77 2.88 -4.44 -6.37
CA ALA A 77 3.86 -4.75 -7.42
C ALA A 77 3.82 -3.71 -8.55
N GLY A 78 4.91 -3.62 -9.34
CA GLY A 78 4.97 -2.73 -10.49
C GLY A 78 4.35 -3.34 -11.76
N GLN A 79 4.42 -4.67 -11.89
CA GLN A 79 3.76 -5.41 -12.96
C GLN A 79 2.24 -5.45 -12.80
N ASP A 80 1.52 -5.40 -13.91
CA ASP A 80 0.09 -5.63 -13.98
C ASP A 80 -0.25 -7.07 -13.52
N LEU A 81 -1.46 -7.30 -13.00
CA LEU A 81 -1.98 -8.63 -12.66
C LEU A 81 -3.23 -8.92 -13.48
N ARG A 82 -3.22 -10.04 -14.20
CA ARG A 82 -4.42 -10.57 -14.83
C ARG A 82 -5.07 -11.63 -13.94
N ILE A 83 -6.36 -11.48 -13.66
CA ILE A 83 -7.17 -12.51 -13.02
C ILE A 83 -8.34 -12.83 -13.96
N ALA A 84 -8.45 -14.09 -14.37
CA ALA A 84 -9.55 -14.56 -15.20
C ALA A 84 -10.28 -15.69 -14.46
N ALA A 85 -11.58 -15.54 -14.26
CA ALA A 85 -12.43 -16.57 -13.68
C ALA A 85 -13.53 -16.99 -14.66
N ALA A 86 -13.59 -18.28 -15.02
CA ALA A 86 -14.64 -18.80 -15.90
C ALA A 86 -16.01 -18.81 -15.19
N SER A 87 -16.01 -18.97 -13.87
CA SER A 87 -17.18 -18.75 -13.01
C SER A 87 -16.77 -18.19 -11.66
N ALA A 88 -17.49 -17.18 -11.19
CA ALA A 88 -17.25 -16.55 -9.91
C ALA A 88 -18.55 -16.39 -9.13
N TYR A 89 -18.55 -16.84 -7.88
CA TYR A 89 -19.55 -16.56 -6.87
C TYR A 89 -18.91 -15.68 -5.79
N LEU A 90 -19.41 -14.46 -5.62
CA LEU A 90 -18.89 -13.50 -4.66
C LEU A 90 -19.94 -13.21 -3.58
N GLY A 91 -19.67 -13.73 -2.39
CA GLY A 91 -20.49 -13.51 -1.21
C GLY A 91 -20.52 -12.03 -0.78
N GLU A 92 -21.53 -11.68 0.00
CA GLU A 92 -21.71 -10.33 0.54
C GLU A 92 -20.44 -9.84 1.28
N GLY A 93 -20.03 -8.60 1.02
CA GLY A 93 -18.85 -7.99 1.66
C GLY A 93 -17.50 -8.50 1.14
N SER A 94 -17.48 -9.44 0.19
CA SER A 94 -16.22 -9.91 -0.40
C SER A 94 -15.53 -8.84 -1.23
N GLU A 95 -14.19 -8.86 -1.24
CA GLU A 95 -13.38 -7.81 -1.86
C GLU A 95 -12.10 -8.36 -2.52
N ILE A 96 -11.77 -7.81 -3.68
CA ILE A 96 -10.46 -7.98 -4.33
C ILE A 96 -9.66 -6.70 -4.09
N SER A 97 -8.56 -6.81 -3.35
CA SER A 97 -7.80 -5.68 -2.84
C SER A 97 -6.36 -5.72 -3.33
N ALA A 98 -5.95 -4.73 -4.11
CA ALA A 98 -4.61 -4.50 -4.62
C ALA A 98 -4.09 -3.06 -4.31
N PRO A 99 -4.16 -2.61 -3.04
CA PRO A 99 -3.76 -1.26 -2.68
C PRO A 99 -2.26 -1.07 -2.84
N GLY A 100 -1.87 0.20 -3.03
CA GLY A 100 -0.48 0.61 -3.01
C GLY A 100 0.13 0.51 -1.61
N ALA A 101 1.46 0.54 -1.56
CA ALA A 101 2.19 0.57 -0.29
C ALA A 101 2.41 2.02 0.16
N SER A 102 2.11 2.34 1.41
CA SER A 102 2.45 3.64 1.98
C SER A 102 3.97 3.88 1.95
N GLY A 103 4.35 5.13 1.73
CA GLY A 103 5.73 5.56 1.78
C GLY A 103 6.29 5.49 3.20
N THR A 104 7.61 5.39 3.28
CA THR A 104 8.40 5.65 4.48
C THR A 104 9.30 6.84 4.23
N PHE A 105 10.04 7.30 5.24
CA PHE A 105 11.01 8.38 5.03
C PHE A 105 12.13 8.01 4.04
N GLU A 106 12.40 6.72 3.84
CA GLU A 106 13.43 6.22 2.93
C GLU A 106 12.88 5.80 1.57
N ARG A 107 11.58 5.47 1.49
CA ARG A 107 10.96 4.89 0.29
C ARG A 107 9.70 5.64 -0.08
N PRO A 108 9.54 6.07 -1.35
CA PRO A 108 8.32 6.72 -1.78
C PRO A 108 7.13 5.76 -1.67
N ALA A 109 5.93 6.34 -1.61
CA ALA A 109 4.71 5.56 -1.71
C ALA A 109 4.65 4.83 -3.05
N ARG A 110 4.04 3.64 -3.05
CA ARG A 110 3.85 2.83 -4.26
C ARG A 110 2.40 2.94 -4.74
N PRO A 111 2.18 2.94 -6.07
CA PRO A 111 0.83 3.03 -6.62
C PRO A 111 0.02 1.77 -6.32
N GLY A 112 -1.30 1.89 -6.43
CA GLY A 112 -2.18 0.74 -6.51
C GLY A 112 -1.80 -0.12 -7.72
N ARG A 113 -1.90 -1.44 -7.58
CA ARG A 113 -1.49 -2.34 -8.67
C ARG A 113 -2.54 -2.31 -9.79
N ASN A 114 -2.08 -2.26 -11.04
CA ASN A 114 -3.00 -2.38 -12.17
C ASN A 114 -3.56 -3.81 -12.26
N LEU A 115 -4.86 -3.91 -12.50
CA LEU A 115 -5.59 -5.18 -12.58
C LEU A 115 -6.30 -5.32 -13.92
N ASP A 116 -6.14 -6.48 -14.55
CA ASP A 116 -6.98 -6.92 -15.66
C ASP A 116 -7.86 -8.08 -15.14
N LEU A 117 -9.11 -7.76 -14.79
CA LEU A 117 -10.08 -8.69 -14.22
C LEU A 117 -11.07 -9.13 -15.30
N ARG A 118 -11.27 -10.44 -15.45
CA ARG A 118 -12.26 -11.01 -16.36
C ARG A 118 -13.09 -12.07 -15.65
N PHE A 119 -14.41 -11.91 -15.71
CA PHE A 119 -15.37 -12.87 -15.17
C PHE A 119 -16.33 -13.30 -16.29
N ASP A 120 -16.25 -14.54 -16.75
CA ASP A 120 -17.12 -15.04 -17.83
C ASP A 120 -18.54 -15.34 -17.32
N ARG A 121 -18.66 -15.81 -16.07
CA ARG A 121 -19.92 -15.90 -15.32
C ARG A 121 -19.71 -15.31 -13.94
N LEU A 122 -20.59 -14.40 -13.53
CA LEU A 122 -20.49 -13.70 -12.26
C LEU A 122 -21.84 -13.72 -11.54
N ASP A 123 -21.86 -14.32 -10.37
CA ASP A 123 -22.95 -14.22 -9.40
C ASP A 123 -22.44 -13.49 -8.17
N ALA A 124 -22.97 -12.30 -7.93
CA ALA A 124 -22.56 -11.45 -6.82
C ALA A 124 -23.68 -10.45 -6.51
N GLU A 125 -23.86 -10.18 -5.22
CA GLU A 125 -24.65 -9.03 -4.79
C GLU A 125 -23.90 -7.73 -5.10
N ARG A 126 -22.58 -7.73 -4.87
CA ARG A 126 -21.68 -6.61 -5.13
C ARG A 126 -20.30 -7.13 -5.51
N LEU A 127 -19.70 -6.53 -6.54
CA LEU A 127 -18.30 -6.71 -6.90
C LEU A 127 -17.51 -5.53 -6.32
N SER A 128 -16.72 -5.78 -5.27
CA SER A 128 -15.87 -4.76 -4.64
C SER A 128 -14.40 -4.94 -5.04
N ILE A 129 -13.80 -3.87 -5.54
CA ILE A 129 -12.38 -3.82 -5.94
C ILE A 129 -11.72 -2.60 -5.30
N ASP A 130 -10.60 -2.79 -4.60
CA ASP A 130 -9.77 -1.71 -4.05
C ASP A 130 -8.40 -1.71 -4.71
N ALA A 131 -8.08 -0.64 -5.46
CA ALA A 131 -6.77 -0.42 -6.05
C ALA A 131 -6.26 0.99 -5.74
N ARG A 132 -6.53 1.51 -4.53
CA ARG A 132 -6.08 2.83 -4.09
C ARG A 132 -4.56 2.96 -4.02
N GLY A 133 -4.07 4.19 -4.19
CA GLY A 133 -2.66 4.52 -4.05
C GLY A 133 -2.17 4.52 -2.60
N GLY A 134 -0.88 4.25 -2.40
CA GLY A 134 -0.24 4.34 -1.08
C GLY A 134 -0.10 5.78 -0.60
N ALA A 135 -0.26 6.03 0.70
CA ALA A 135 -0.12 7.36 1.28
C ALA A 135 1.35 7.80 1.36
N GLY A 136 1.61 9.09 1.16
CA GLY A 136 2.93 9.69 1.32
C GLY A 136 3.41 9.68 2.77
N ALA A 137 4.72 9.51 2.96
CA ALA A 137 5.35 9.62 4.27
C ALA A 137 5.36 11.07 4.78
N PRO A 138 5.27 11.30 6.11
CA PRO A 138 5.45 12.65 6.66
C PRO A 138 6.89 13.15 6.45
N GLY A 139 7.06 14.47 6.48
CA GLY A 139 8.39 15.09 6.51
C GLY A 139 9.09 14.93 7.86
N TYR A 140 10.41 15.03 7.86
CA TYR A 140 11.19 15.00 9.10
C TYR A 140 10.92 16.24 9.97
N ALA A 141 10.85 16.06 11.28
CA ALA A 141 10.85 17.18 12.20
C ALA A 141 12.24 17.83 12.24
N GLY A 142 12.27 19.16 12.19
CA GLY A 142 13.48 19.94 12.41
C GLY A 142 13.98 19.79 13.85
N LEU A 143 15.29 19.75 14.02
CA LEU A 143 15.92 19.66 15.34
C LEU A 143 15.82 20.99 16.08
N ASP A 144 15.59 20.93 17.38
CA ASP A 144 15.60 22.11 18.23
C ASP A 144 17.03 22.68 18.35
N GLY A 145 17.13 24.01 18.32
CA GLY A 145 18.40 24.70 18.50
C GLY A 145 18.94 24.53 19.92
N GLY A 146 20.23 24.21 20.03
CA GLY A 146 20.92 24.15 21.31
C GLY A 146 20.93 25.49 22.06
N ASN A 147 20.78 25.45 23.38
CA ASN A 147 20.84 26.64 24.22
C ASN A 147 22.27 27.22 24.30
N GLY A 148 22.36 28.54 24.40
CA GLY A 148 23.61 29.26 24.63
C GLY A 148 24.14 29.04 26.06
N LYS A 149 25.45 29.17 26.22
CA LYS A 149 26.13 29.07 27.51
C LYS A 149 26.04 30.41 28.26
N PRO A 150 25.85 30.40 29.59
CA PRO A 150 25.80 31.62 30.39
C PRO A 150 27.16 32.33 30.43
N GLY A 151 27.13 33.65 30.63
CA GLY A 151 28.35 34.45 30.79
C GLY A 151 29.10 34.13 32.09
N GLY A 152 30.42 34.16 32.05
CA GLY A 152 31.32 33.87 33.17
C GLY A 152 31.89 35.14 33.82
N CYS A 153 32.10 35.11 35.15
CA CYS A 153 32.62 36.27 35.90
C CYS A 153 34.13 36.49 35.80
N THR A 154 34.83 35.64 35.06
CA THR A 154 36.26 35.73 34.78
C THR A 154 36.52 36.21 33.35
N TRP A 155 35.62 37.03 32.77
CA TRP A 155 35.65 37.55 31.37
C TRP A 155 34.88 36.76 30.30
N GLY A 156 33.83 36.01 30.68
CA GLY A 156 33.03 35.25 29.71
C GLY A 156 31.76 35.99 29.28
N GLN A 157 31.56 36.18 27.97
CA GLN A 157 30.27 36.63 27.43
C GLN A 157 29.28 35.47 27.34
N ALA A 158 27.98 35.74 27.52
CA ALA A 158 26.97 34.74 27.27
C ALA A 158 26.90 34.45 25.77
N SER A 159 26.82 33.17 25.39
CA SER A 159 26.75 32.79 23.98
C SER A 159 25.30 32.86 23.49
N ARG A 160 25.14 33.13 22.20
CA ARG A 160 23.86 33.04 21.51
C ARG A 160 23.34 31.59 21.54
N GLY A 161 22.01 31.43 21.58
CA GLY A 161 21.35 30.15 21.30
C GLY A 161 21.43 29.80 19.80
N ALA A 162 21.53 28.52 19.48
CA ALA A 162 21.51 28.05 18.10
C ALA A 162 20.10 28.14 17.50
N ASN A 163 20.03 28.27 16.18
CA ASN A 163 18.75 28.22 15.48
C ASN A 163 18.20 26.79 15.51
N GLY A 164 16.88 26.65 15.46
CA GLY A 164 16.25 25.38 15.13
C GLY A 164 16.35 25.10 13.63
N ASP A 165 16.37 23.83 13.27
CA ASP A 165 16.37 23.41 11.88
C ASP A 165 14.96 23.48 11.28
N ASN A 166 14.88 23.59 9.96
CA ASN A 166 13.61 23.53 9.25
C ASN A 166 13.06 22.09 9.26
N GLY A 167 11.74 21.97 9.20
CA GLY A 167 11.09 20.69 8.92
C GLY A 167 11.29 20.28 7.46
N GLY A 168 11.36 18.97 7.23
CA GLY A 168 11.36 18.40 5.88
C GLY A 168 9.97 18.46 5.24
N ASN A 169 9.92 18.44 3.92
CA ASN A 169 8.65 18.34 3.18
C ASN A 169 8.04 16.94 3.35
N GLY A 170 6.71 16.88 3.35
CA GLY A 170 5.98 15.63 3.22
C GLY A 170 6.20 15.02 1.84
N HIS A 171 6.16 13.69 1.77
CA HIS A 171 6.27 12.97 0.51
C HIS A 171 4.92 12.91 -0.20
N ASP A 172 4.94 12.82 -1.52
CA ASP A 172 3.73 12.72 -2.32
C ASP A 172 3.02 11.37 -2.11
N GLY A 173 1.69 11.39 -2.22
CA GLY A 173 0.88 10.19 -2.32
C GLY A 173 1.02 9.54 -3.70
N ALA A 174 0.99 8.21 -3.74
CA ALA A 174 1.08 7.49 -5.01
C ALA A 174 -0.27 7.45 -5.74
N PRO A 175 -0.28 7.31 -7.07
CA PRO A 175 -1.55 7.23 -7.81
C PRO A 175 -2.30 5.93 -7.54
N GLY A 176 -3.62 5.95 -7.76
CA GLY A 176 -4.44 4.74 -7.82
C GLY A 176 -4.08 3.87 -9.03
N GLY A 177 -4.43 2.58 -8.95
CA GLY A 177 -4.21 1.63 -10.04
C GLY A 177 -5.21 1.79 -11.20
N ARG A 178 -4.86 1.24 -12.36
CA ARG A 178 -5.81 1.05 -13.47
C ARG A 178 -6.48 -0.32 -13.36
N VAL A 179 -7.80 -0.34 -13.40
CA VAL A 179 -8.60 -1.57 -13.39
C VAL A 179 -9.31 -1.72 -14.73
N ARG A 180 -8.94 -2.75 -15.51
CA ARG A 180 -9.75 -3.21 -16.65
C ARG A 180 -10.65 -4.33 -16.16
N LEU A 181 -11.95 -4.13 -16.24
CA LEU A 181 -12.93 -5.06 -15.73
C LEU A 181 -13.82 -5.56 -16.87
N ALA A 182 -13.70 -6.83 -17.21
CA ALA A 182 -14.57 -7.53 -18.15
C ALA A 182 -15.59 -8.39 -17.37
N VAL A 183 -16.87 -8.07 -17.48
CA VAL A 183 -17.98 -8.75 -16.78
C VAL A 183 -19.08 -9.13 -17.76
N PRO A 184 -19.96 -10.09 -17.41
CA PRO A 184 -21.07 -10.47 -18.29
C PRO A 184 -22.00 -9.29 -18.59
N GLU A 185 -22.60 -9.27 -19.79
CA GLU A 185 -23.53 -8.22 -20.22
C GLU A 185 -24.67 -7.98 -19.21
N GLY A 186 -25.22 -9.04 -18.62
CA GLY A 186 -26.33 -8.96 -17.66
C GLY A 186 -25.98 -8.53 -16.23
N PHE A 187 -24.69 -8.30 -15.88
CA PHE A 187 -24.32 -7.91 -14.52
C PHE A 187 -24.59 -6.42 -14.27
N ALA A 188 -25.41 -6.08 -13.28
CA ALA A 188 -25.84 -4.70 -13.06
C ALA A 188 -24.67 -3.78 -12.66
N GLN A 189 -24.55 -2.60 -13.28
CA GLN A 189 -23.41 -1.69 -13.08
C GLN A 189 -23.37 -1.12 -11.66
N GLU A 190 -24.53 -0.86 -11.07
CA GLU A 190 -24.72 -0.35 -9.72
C GLU A 190 -24.18 -1.31 -8.63
N ARG A 191 -23.93 -2.58 -8.99
CA ARG A 191 -23.31 -3.58 -8.12
C ARG A 191 -21.79 -3.56 -8.19
N ILE A 192 -21.19 -2.78 -9.09
CA ILE A 192 -19.74 -2.66 -9.25
C ILE A 192 -19.27 -1.47 -8.42
N VAL A 193 -18.44 -1.75 -7.41
CA VAL A 193 -17.81 -0.73 -6.56
C VAL A 193 -16.31 -0.84 -6.72
N VAL A 194 -15.69 0.21 -7.26
CA VAL A 194 -14.24 0.25 -7.49
C VAL A 194 -13.66 1.48 -6.79
N ARG A 195 -12.67 1.25 -5.93
CA ARG A 195 -11.96 2.30 -5.19
C ARG A 195 -10.60 2.52 -5.81
N LEU A 196 -10.44 3.69 -6.44
CA LEU A 196 -9.26 4.05 -7.25
C LEU A 196 -8.63 5.36 -6.78
N GLU A 197 -8.96 5.83 -5.59
CA GLU A 197 -8.45 7.07 -5.06
C GLU A 197 -6.91 7.03 -4.96
N GLY A 198 -6.28 8.14 -5.32
CA GLY A 198 -4.85 8.32 -5.07
C GLY A 198 -4.55 8.37 -3.57
N GLY A 199 -3.29 8.10 -3.24
CA GLY A 199 -2.79 8.15 -1.88
C GLY A 199 -2.86 9.55 -1.29
N ALA A 200 -3.13 9.63 0.01
CA ALA A 200 -3.07 10.90 0.74
C ALA A 200 -1.66 11.50 0.72
N ALA A 201 -1.58 12.82 0.73
CA ALA A 201 -0.33 13.55 0.86
C ALA A 201 0.34 13.31 2.21
N GLY A 202 1.67 13.26 2.20
CA GLY A 202 2.49 13.30 3.40
C GLY A 202 2.34 14.63 4.13
N LYS A 203 2.21 14.57 5.46
CA LYS A 203 2.17 15.77 6.30
C LYS A 203 3.52 16.49 6.28
N PRO A 204 3.54 17.83 6.38
CA PRO A 204 4.78 18.57 6.53
C PRO A 204 5.50 18.20 7.83
N GLY A 205 6.83 18.28 7.81
CA GLY A 205 7.66 18.16 9.00
C GLY A 205 7.59 19.42 9.84
N ALA A 206 7.47 19.25 11.16
CA ALA A 206 7.42 20.38 12.10
C ALA A 206 8.75 21.13 12.14
N ALA A 207 8.68 22.45 12.36
CA ALA A 207 9.87 23.28 12.57
C ALA A 207 10.55 23.00 13.93
N GLY A 208 11.88 23.04 13.94
CA GLY A 208 12.67 23.05 15.16
C GLY A 208 12.53 24.38 15.91
N LYS A 209 12.49 24.31 17.25
CA LYS A 209 12.40 25.50 18.10
C LYS A 209 13.74 26.22 18.19
N ALA A 210 13.69 27.52 18.43
CA ALA A 210 14.87 28.31 18.72
C ALA A 210 15.52 27.89 20.05
N GLY A 211 16.85 27.77 20.05
CA GLY A 211 17.61 27.68 21.29
C GLY A 211 17.57 28.99 22.07
N LYS A 212 17.45 28.91 23.40
CA LYS A 212 17.51 30.09 24.26
C LYS A 212 18.93 30.61 24.33
N GLY A 213 19.11 31.94 24.33
CA GLY A 213 20.39 32.56 24.57
C GLY A 213 20.89 32.34 26.00
N GLY A 214 22.21 32.37 26.19
CA GLY A 214 22.82 32.23 27.50
C GLY A 214 22.36 33.34 28.45
N VAL A 215 22.09 33.00 29.70
CA VAL A 215 21.61 33.99 30.68
C VAL A 215 22.72 34.98 31.07
N SER A 216 22.32 36.23 31.32
CA SER A 216 23.17 37.26 31.94
C SER A 216 23.56 36.85 33.36
N LYS A 217 24.79 37.13 33.79
CA LYS A 217 25.26 36.85 35.15
C LYS A 217 25.79 38.11 35.81
N GLY A 218 25.24 38.47 36.97
CA GLY A 218 25.77 39.53 37.82
C GLY A 218 27.06 39.09 38.51
N CYS A 219 28.10 39.88 38.42
CA CYS A 219 29.40 39.69 39.05
C CYS A 219 29.69 40.88 40.00
N LEU A 220 30.70 40.75 40.86
CA LEU A 220 30.94 41.69 41.97
C LEU A 220 31.07 43.16 41.54
N VAL A 221 31.68 43.42 40.38
CA VAL A 221 31.94 44.78 39.87
C VAL A 221 31.36 45.05 38.47
N TYR A 222 30.67 44.07 37.86
CA TYR A 222 30.08 44.19 36.53
C TYR A 222 29.01 43.10 36.30
N ARG A 223 28.27 43.17 35.20
CA ARG A 223 27.34 42.11 34.77
C ARG A 223 27.62 41.73 33.32
N THR A 224 27.43 40.46 32.98
CA THR A 224 27.49 40.00 31.58
C THR A 224 26.13 40.15 30.92
N ASP A 225 26.10 40.60 29.67
CA ASP A 225 24.86 40.65 28.91
C ASP A 225 24.35 39.24 28.58
N ALA A 226 23.04 39.10 28.41
CA ALA A 226 22.44 37.86 27.95
C ALA A 226 22.75 37.63 26.46
N GLY A 227 22.96 36.38 26.08
CA GLY A 227 23.06 36.01 24.68
C GLY A 227 21.71 36.13 24.00
N ALA A 228 21.69 36.47 22.71
CA ALA A 228 20.45 36.46 21.94
C ALA A 228 19.93 35.03 21.75
N ASN A 229 18.62 34.89 21.55
CA ASN A 229 18.03 33.60 21.17
C ASN A 229 18.43 33.21 19.74
N GLY A 230 18.31 31.93 19.45
CA GLY A 230 18.25 31.42 18.09
C GLY A 230 16.99 31.88 17.36
N ARG A 231 16.89 31.53 16.10
CA ARG A 231 15.66 31.64 15.30
C ARG A 231 14.98 30.27 15.25
N PRO A 232 13.64 30.21 15.25
CA PRO A 232 12.94 28.96 14.94
C PRO A 232 13.19 28.59 13.48
N GLY A 233 13.08 27.30 13.18
CA GLY A 233 13.01 26.83 11.80
C GLY A 233 11.67 27.19 11.14
N VAL A 234 11.52 26.76 9.90
CA VAL A 234 10.29 26.85 9.12
C VAL A 234 9.70 25.45 8.95
N GLU A 235 8.38 25.34 8.98
CA GLU A 235 7.67 24.09 8.71
C GLU A 235 7.86 23.69 7.24
N GLY A 236 7.94 22.39 6.97
CA GLY A 236 8.01 21.90 5.60
C GLY A 236 6.72 22.16 4.81
N ALA A 237 6.75 21.86 3.51
CA ALA A 237 5.55 21.80 2.69
C ALA A 237 4.86 20.43 2.83
N ALA A 238 3.53 20.40 2.68
CA ALA A 238 2.81 19.14 2.50
C ALA A 238 3.18 18.52 1.14
N GLY A 239 3.11 17.19 1.07
CA GLY A 239 3.22 16.49 -0.21
C GLY A 239 2.01 16.74 -1.11
N LEU A 240 2.08 16.27 -2.34
CA LEU A 240 0.96 16.25 -3.27
C LEU A 240 0.08 15.02 -3.04
N VAL A 241 -1.21 15.17 -3.26
CA VAL A 241 -2.15 14.04 -3.28
C VAL A 241 -1.95 13.25 -4.56
N GLY A 242 -1.98 11.91 -4.46
CA GLY A 242 -1.86 11.05 -5.64
C GLY A 242 -3.02 11.24 -6.61
N ALA A 243 -2.76 11.05 -7.91
CA ALA A 243 -3.82 11.05 -8.90
C ALA A 243 -4.77 9.86 -8.69
N SER A 244 -6.06 10.05 -9.02
CA SER A 244 -7.00 8.94 -9.06
C SER A 244 -6.65 7.99 -10.21
N GLY A 245 -6.90 6.71 -10.02
CA GLY A 245 -6.75 5.67 -11.02
C GLY A 245 -7.87 5.70 -12.07
N GLU A 246 -7.91 4.67 -12.90
CA GLU A 246 -8.81 4.57 -14.05
C GLU A 246 -9.58 3.24 -14.02
N LEU A 247 -10.89 3.29 -14.31
CA LEU A 247 -11.72 2.12 -14.53
C LEU A 247 -12.07 2.00 -16.01
N ILE A 248 -11.70 0.88 -16.63
CA ILE A 248 -12.10 0.53 -18.00
C ILE A 248 -13.05 -0.66 -17.89
N LEU A 249 -14.34 -0.40 -18.07
CA LEU A 249 -15.38 -1.43 -18.01
C LEU A 249 -15.66 -1.99 -19.41
N GLN A 250 -15.60 -3.31 -19.54
CA GLN A 250 -15.96 -4.07 -20.74
C GLN A 250 -17.09 -5.04 -20.42
N ARG A 251 -18.08 -5.11 -21.32
CA ARG A 251 -19.14 -6.12 -21.29
C ARG A 251 -18.77 -7.28 -22.21
N LEU A 252 -19.00 -8.51 -21.74
CA LEU A 252 -18.74 -9.76 -22.46
C LEU A 252 -19.99 -10.28 -23.16
#